data_AF-A0A2V5M1K2-F1
#
_entry.id   AF-A0A2V5M1K2-F1
#
_cell.length_a   1.000
_cell.length_b   1.000
_cell.length_c   1.000
_cell.angle_alpha   90.00
_cell.angle_beta   90.00
_cell.angle_gamma   90.00
#
_symmetry.space_group_name_H-M   'P 1'
#
loop_
_entity.id
_entity.type
_entity.pdbx_description
1 polymer ?
#
loop_
_entity_poly.entity_id
_entity_poly.type
_entity_poly.pdbx_seq_one_letter_code
_entity_poly.pdbx_strand_id
1 'polypeptide(L)'
;MRTFLRRSKDATLAFTARVASNRWLKGIGEMTELSIDTKRRRVRVRLELLGEAEPIEVDITKYSLKNKESAARLTIEEATASREWLAVALREFVVGRTIDLPAKAGTLLKLLT
;
A
#
# COMPACT_ATOMS: atom_id res chain seq x y z
N MET A 1 -0.65 15.44 21.54
CA MET A 1 -1.94 14.75 21.31
C MET A 1 -2.19 14.34 19.84
N ARG A 2 -2.00 15.23 18.84
CA ARG A 2 -2.27 14.93 17.40
C ARG A 2 -1.48 13.75 16.79
N THR A 3 -0.25 13.50 17.22
CA THR A 3 0.60 12.40 16.70
C THR A 3 0.09 11.01 17.09
N PHE A 4 -0.43 10.86 18.31
CA PHE A 4 -0.95 9.58 18.81
C PHE A 4 -2.22 9.15 18.06
N LEU A 5 -3.15 10.09 17.82
CA LEU A 5 -4.37 9.85 17.05
C LEU A 5 -4.10 9.45 15.58
N ARG A 6 -2.99 9.94 15.00
CA ARG A 6 -2.58 9.55 13.64
C ARG A 6 -1.99 8.15 13.61
N ARG A 7 -1.13 7.80 14.57
CA ARG A 7 -0.57 6.44 14.64
C ARG A 7 -1.65 5.38 14.81
N SER A 8 -2.66 5.62 15.65
CA SER A 8 -3.79 4.69 15.79
C SER A 8 -4.60 4.59 14.50
N LYS A 9 -4.87 5.71 13.83
CA LYS A 9 -5.54 5.76 12.52
C LYS A 9 -4.78 4.95 11.46
N ASP A 10 -3.48 5.19 11.32
CA ASP A 10 -2.61 4.50 10.37
C ASP A 10 -2.54 2.99 10.65
N ALA A 11 -2.53 2.59 11.93
CA ALA A 11 -2.57 1.19 12.32
C ALA A 11 -3.90 0.51 11.96
N THR A 12 -5.05 1.16 12.22
CA THR A 12 -6.37 0.62 11.85
C THR A 12 -6.51 0.47 10.33
N LEU A 13 -6.00 1.45 9.58
CA LEU A 13 -5.96 1.40 8.12
C LEU A 13 -5.15 0.22 7.62
N ALA A 14 -3.92 0.09 8.11
CA ALA A 14 -3.02 -0.98 7.73
C ALA A 14 -3.61 -2.36 8.07
N PHE A 15 -4.23 -2.52 9.23
CA PHE A 15 -4.89 -3.77 9.60
C PHE A 15 -6.05 -4.11 8.64
N THR A 16 -6.94 -3.15 8.39
CA THR A 16 -8.09 -3.35 7.50
C THR A 16 -7.67 -3.70 6.08
N ALA A 17 -6.68 -2.97 5.54
CA ALA A 17 -6.14 -3.22 4.20
C ALA A 17 -5.44 -4.58 4.10
N ARG A 18 -4.70 -5.00 5.14
CA ARG A 18 -4.08 -6.33 5.22
C ARG A 18 -5.13 -7.44 5.19
N VAL A 19 -6.13 -7.37 6.07
CA VAL A 19 -7.22 -8.37 6.13
C VAL A 19 -7.95 -8.47 4.80
N ALA A 20 -8.26 -7.34 4.16
CA ALA A 20 -8.88 -7.33 2.85
C ALA A 20 -7.98 -7.98 1.78
N SER A 21 -6.70 -7.60 1.72
CA SER A 21 -5.73 -8.11 0.75
C SER A 21 -5.50 -9.61 0.87
N ASN A 22 -5.44 -10.14 2.10
CA ASN A 22 -5.27 -11.58 2.34
C ASN A 22 -6.42 -12.44 1.80
N ARG A 23 -7.61 -11.88 1.56
CA ARG A 23 -8.68 -12.60 0.85
C ARG A 23 -8.33 -12.87 -0.61
N TRP A 24 -7.59 -11.96 -1.25
CA TRP A 24 -7.14 -12.05 -2.64
C TRP A 24 -5.85 -12.86 -2.77
N LEU A 25 -4.97 -12.82 -1.75
CA LEU A 25 -3.73 -13.58 -1.71
C LEU A 25 -3.93 -15.07 -1.37
N LYS A 26 -5.16 -15.48 -1.00
CA LYS A 26 -5.47 -16.86 -0.67
C LYS A 26 -5.08 -17.79 -1.82
N GLY A 27 -4.20 -18.75 -1.53
CA GLY A 27 -3.69 -19.72 -2.51
C GLY A 27 -2.39 -19.32 -3.20
N ILE A 28 -1.88 -18.10 -2.99
CA ILE A 28 -0.57 -17.66 -3.47
C ILE A 28 0.36 -17.17 -2.33
N GLY A 29 -0.19 -16.81 -1.17
CA GLY A 29 0.60 -16.42 0.00
C GLY A 29 -0.19 -15.67 1.05
N GLU A 30 0.52 -15.02 1.97
CA GLU A 30 -0.03 -14.14 2.99
C GLU A 30 0.75 -12.82 3.06
N MET A 31 0.05 -11.70 3.16
CA MET A 31 0.61 -10.46 3.67
C MET A 31 0.72 -10.55 5.19
N THR A 32 1.95 -10.67 5.68
CA THR A 32 2.26 -10.81 7.10
C THR A 32 2.46 -9.47 7.79
N GLU A 33 2.79 -8.41 7.03
CA GLU A 33 2.86 -7.05 7.56
C GLU A 33 2.41 -6.02 6.54
N LEU A 34 1.71 -4.99 7.04
CA LEU A 34 1.40 -3.78 6.30
C LEU A 34 1.66 -2.60 7.23
N SER A 35 2.45 -1.64 6.77
CA SER A 35 2.72 -0.39 7.48
C SER A 35 2.37 0.77 6.55
N ILE A 36 1.58 1.71 7.04
CA ILE A 36 1.20 2.92 6.30
C ILE A 36 1.68 4.10 7.14
N ASP A 37 2.46 4.99 6.54
CA ASP A 37 2.82 6.28 7.10
C ASP A 37 2.25 7.37 6.19
N THR A 38 1.07 7.88 6.56
CA THR A 38 0.36 8.91 5.79
C THR A 38 1.10 10.24 5.79
N LYS A 39 1.88 10.53 6.84
CA LYS A 39 2.69 11.75 6.95
C LYS A 39 3.85 11.73 5.98
N ARG A 40 4.58 10.61 5.91
CA ARG A 40 5.73 10.43 5.01
C ARG A 40 5.31 9.96 3.61
N ARG A 41 4.02 9.65 3.42
CA ARG A 41 3.47 9.05 2.20
C ARG A 41 4.22 7.80 1.79
N ARG A 42 4.39 6.91 2.77
CA ARG A 42 5.06 5.62 2.60
C ARG A 42 4.14 4.47 2.93
N VAL A 43 4.32 3.37 2.22
CA VAL A 43 3.68 2.09 2.50
C VAL A 43 4.75 1.02 2.45
N ARG A 44 4.75 0.11 3.43
CA ARG A 44 5.65 -1.04 3.46
C ARG A 44 4.83 -2.30 3.61
N VAL A 45 5.16 -3.31 2.83
CA VAL A 45 4.43 -4.57 2.76
C VAL A 45 5.42 -5.71 2.92
N ARG A 46 5.09 -6.68 3.78
CA ARG A 46 5.81 -7.95 3.88
C ARG A 46 4.88 -9.08 3.46
N LEU A 47 5.34 -9.90 2.53
CA LEU A 47 4.59 -10.99 1.92
C LEU A 47 5.35 -12.30 2.11
N GLU A 48 4.67 -13.31 2.64
CA GLU A 48 5.13 -14.70 2.62
C GLU A 48 4.41 -15.42 1.48
N LEU A 49 5.10 -15.60 0.35
CA LEU A 49 4.52 -16.19 -0.85
C LEU A 49 4.90 -17.66 -0.98
N LEU A 50 3.97 -18.46 -1.49
CA LEU A 50 4.22 -19.87 -1.79
C LEU A 50 5.26 -20.00 -2.89
N GLY A 51 6.29 -20.81 -2.66
CA GLY A 51 7.39 -21.02 -3.60
C GLY A 51 8.56 -20.05 -3.45
N GLU A 52 8.43 -19.01 -2.61
CA GLU A 52 9.55 -18.14 -2.25
C GLU A 52 10.24 -18.66 -0.98
N ALA A 53 11.58 -18.74 -1.01
CA ALA A 53 12.36 -19.19 0.14
C ALA A 53 12.43 -18.17 1.27
N GLU A 54 12.25 -16.88 0.94
CA GLU A 54 12.30 -15.78 1.89
C GLU A 54 11.13 -14.84 1.65
N PRO A 55 10.66 -14.12 2.68
CA PRO A 55 9.58 -13.16 2.51
C PRO A 55 9.99 -12.02 1.56
N ILE A 56 9.02 -11.59 0.74
CA ILE A 56 9.19 -10.46 -0.15
C ILE A 56 8.77 -9.19 0.57
N GLU A 57 9.62 -8.18 0.52
CA GLU A 57 9.32 -6.84 1.02
C GLU A 57 9.10 -5.90 -0.16
N VAL A 58 8.04 -5.10 -0.09
CA VAL A 58 7.72 -4.05 -1.07
C VAL A 58 7.54 -2.74 -0.35
N ASP A 59 8.28 -1.74 -0.79
CA ASP A 59 8.29 -0.40 -0.21
C ASP A 59 7.86 0.63 -1.26
N ILE A 60 6.70 1.24 -1.04
CA ILE A 60 6.31 2.47 -1.72
C ILE A 60 6.90 3.62 -0.91
N THR A 61 7.98 4.21 -1.41
CA THR A 61 8.71 5.28 -0.72
C THR A 61 8.08 6.65 -0.94
N LYS A 62 7.24 6.77 -1.98
CA LYS A 62 6.52 8.00 -2.30
C LYS A 62 5.26 7.72 -3.11
N TYR A 63 4.15 8.32 -2.70
CA TYR A 63 2.92 8.38 -3.48
C TYR A 63 2.27 9.76 -3.40
N SER A 64 1.37 10.06 -4.33
CA SER A 64 0.47 11.21 -4.24
C SER A 64 -0.99 10.79 -4.36
N LEU A 65 -1.83 11.50 -3.60
CA LEU A 65 -3.28 11.34 -3.63
C LEU A 65 -3.90 12.65 -4.12
N LYS A 66 -4.71 12.58 -5.18
CA LYS A 66 -5.49 13.72 -5.68
C LYS A 66 -6.97 13.42 -5.51
N ASN A 67 -7.64 14.18 -4.66
CA ASN A 67 -9.09 14.09 -4.50
C ASN A 67 -9.76 14.92 -5.62
N LYS A 68 -10.52 14.27 -6.49
CA LYS A 68 -11.56 14.93 -7.30
C LYS A 68 -12.91 14.72 -6.62
N GLU A 69 -13.86 15.61 -6.90
CA GLU A 69 -15.20 15.64 -6.27
C GLU A 69 -15.92 14.28 -6.24
N SER A 70 -15.68 13.41 -7.22
CA SER A 70 -16.31 12.09 -7.34
C SER A 70 -15.38 10.88 -7.14
N ALA A 71 -14.05 11.06 -7.18
CA ALA A 71 -13.09 9.96 -7.09
C ALA A 71 -11.70 10.44 -6.64
N ALA A 72 -11.03 9.61 -5.83
CA ALA A 72 -9.64 9.85 -5.45
C ALA A 72 -8.71 9.11 -6.41
N ARG A 73 -7.59 9.75 -6.76
CA ARG A 73 -6.56 9.19 -7.64
C ARG A 73 -5.28 9.00 -6.87
N LEU A 74 -4.76 7.77 -6.87
CA LEU A 74 -3.47 7.42 -6.28
C LEU A 74 -2.43 7.28 -7.39
N THR A 75 -1.31 7.97 -7.25
CA THR A 75 -0.16 7.84 -8.13
C THR A 75 1.01 7.32 -7.30
N ILE A 76 1.60 6.20 -7.71
CA ILE A 76 2.83 5.67 -7.10
C ILE A 76 3.99 6.36 -7.79
N GLU A 77 4.76 7.14 -7.03
CA GLU A 77 5.86 7.95 -7.58
C GLU A 77 7.20 7.24 -7.44
N GLU A 78 7.38 6.49 -6.35
CA GLU A 78 8.60 5.73 -6.11
C GLU A 78 8.25 4.44 -5.35
N ALA A 79 8.81 3.33 -5.82
CA ALA A 79 8.67 2.03 -5.18
C ALA A 79 9.91 1.16 -5.40
N THR A 80 10.16 0.24 -4.47
CA THR A 80 11.22 -0.76 -4.53
C THR A 80 10.75 -2.08 -3.89
N ALA A 81 11.53 -3.13 -4.06
CA ALA A 81 11.29 -4.43 -3.44
C ALA A 81 12.59 -5.14 -3.07
N SER A 82 12.51 -6.12 -2.17
CA SER A 82 13.66 -6.95 -1.77
C SER A 82 14.15 -7.87 -2.89
N ARG A 83 13.25 -8.35 -3.76
CA ARG A 83 13.60 -9.12 -4.95
C ARG A 83 13.91 -8.18 -6.12
N GLU A 84 15.07 -8.33 -6.73
CA GLU A 84 15.54 -7.44 -7.80
C GLU A 84 14.60 -7.41 -9.01
N TRP A 85 14.13 -8.57 -9.45
CA TRP A 85 13.18 -8.66 -10.57
C TRP A 85 11.89 -7.89 -10.28
N LEU A 86 11.41 -7.91 -9.04
CA LEU A 86 10.20 -7.21 -8.64
C LEU A 86 10.45 -5.70 -8.53
N ALA A 87 11.63 -5.29 -8.06
CA ALA A 87 12.02 -3.89 -8.06
C ALA A 87 12.06 -3.32 -9.50
N VAL A 88 12.55 -4.09 -10.48
CA VAL A 88 12.47 -3.74 -11.90
C VAL A 88 11.01 -3.67 -12.36
N ALA A 89 10.21 -4.70 -12.09
CA ALA A 89 8.80 -4.74 -12.51
C ALA A 89 7.98 -3.58 -11.93
N LEU A 90 8.21 -3.18 -10.67
CA LEU A 90 7.57 -2.02 -10.06
C LEU A 90 7.90 -0.73 -10.83
N ARG A 91 9.16 -0.54 -11.22
CA ARG A 91 9.57 0.64 -12.00
C ARG A 91 8.90 0.69 -13.36
N GLU A 92 8.82 -0.44 -14.06
CA GLU A 92 8.26 -0.48 -15.42
C GLU A 92 6.73 -0.39 -15.45
N PHE A 93 6.06 -1.07 -14.51
CA PHE A 93 4.62 -1.29 -14.61
C PHE A 93 3.80 -0.50 -13.58
N VAL A 94 4.41 -0.02 -12.50
CA VAL A 94 3.67 0.57 -11.36
C VAL A 94 4.04 2.05 -11.14
N VAL A 95 5.34 2.38 -11.15
CA VAL A 95 5.82 3.74 -10.94
C VAL A 95 5.32 4.66 -12.06
N GLY A 96 4.85 5.85 -11.68
CA GLY A 96 4.26 6.84 -12.58
C GLY A 96 2.82 6.54 -13.00
N ARG A 97 2.28 5.35 -12.68
CA ARG A 97 0.88 5.01 -12.98
C ARG A 97 -0.05 5.65 -11.96
N THR A 98 -1.19 6.09 -12.48
CA THR A 98 -2.30 6.61 -11.67
C THR A 98 -3.44 5.61 -11.69
N ILE A 99 -3.90 5.24 -10.51
CA ILE A 99 -5.03 4.33 -10.32
C ILE A 99 -6.21 5.15 -9.82
N ASP A 100 -7.32 5.08 -10.54
CA ASP A 100 -8.59 5.61 -10.07
C ASP A 100 -9.13 4.70 -8.98
N LEU A 101 -9.30 5.27 -7.79
CA LEU A 101 -9.79 4.50 -6.67
C LEU A 101 -11.32 4.56 -6.66
N PRO A 102 -12.01 3.41 -6.56
CA PRO A 102 -13.46 3.37 -6.57
C PRO A 102 -14.03 4.17 -5.40
N ALA A 103 -15.17 4.83 -5.59
CA ALA A 103 -15.76 5.73 -4.58
C ALA A 103 -15.97 5.08 -3.19
N LYS A 104 -16.20 3.76 -3.15
CA LYS A 104 -16.30 2.98 -1.90
C LYS A 104 -14.97 2.89 -1.12
N ALA A 105 -13.83 2.95 -1.81
CA ALA A 105 -12.51 3.13 -1.18
C ALA A 105 -12.32 4.55 -0.64
N GLY A 106 -13.12 5.52 -1.10
CA GLY A 106 -13.07 6.94 -0.71
C GLY A 106 -13.06 7.16 0.80
N THR A 107 -13.78 6.34 1.57
CA THR A 107 -13.79 6.42 3.04
C THR A 107 -12.44 6.03 3.66
N LEU A 108 -11.78 4.99 3.14
CA LEU A 108 -10.42 4.60 3.54
C LEU A 108 -9.37 5.62 3.06
N LEU A 109 -9.62 6.31 1.96
CA LEU A 109 -8.70 7.26 1.35
C LEU A 109 -8.76 8.65 1.99
N LYS A 110 -9.93 9.07 2.50
CA LYS A 110 -10.04 10.20 3.44
C LYS A 110 -9.17 10.00 4.66
N LEU A 111 -8.85 8.75 4.99
CA LEU A 111 -7.93 8.44 6.08
C LEU A 111 -6.44 8.48 5.64
N LEU A 112 -6.13 8.49 4.34
CA LEU A 112 -4.76 8.69 3.84
C LEU A 112 -4.36 10.16 3.68
N THR A 113 -5.33 11.07 3.71
CA THR A 113 -5.13 12.53 3.77
C THR A 113 -5.10 13.02 5.23
#